data_AF-A0A349EJ40-F1
#
_entry.id   AF-A0A349EJ40-F1
#
_cell.length_a   1.000
_cell.length_b   1.000
_cell.length_c   1.000
_cell.angle_alpha   90.00
_cell.angle_beta   90.00
_cell.angle_gamma   90.00
#
_symmetry.space_group_name_H-M   'P 1'
#
loop_
_entity.id
_entity.type
_entity.pdbx_description
1 polymer ?
#
loop_
_entity_poly.entity_id
_entity_poly.type
_entity_poly.pdbx_seq_one_letter_code
_entity_poly.pdbx_strand_id
1 'polypeptide(L)'
;RQERVVVFAGQADGVEFVAPMLAQLGMGGLYRVRIIATDGQLRIRWRPYLPADPEAGPERETVLLDGVSKVEWAYFGSEDQQPDSPRRWSANWTNTQQRPQLVRLNLRLGGAPWPDLVAALTEGNL
;
A
#
# COMPACT_ATOMS: atom_id res chain seq x y z
N ARG A 1 16.44 -19.45 -1.01
CA ARG A 1 15.55 -18.73 -1.94
C ARG A 1 15.77 -17.26 -1.64
N GLN A 2 16.34 -16.45 -2.54
CA GLN A 2 16.48 -15.01 -2.28
C GLN A 2 15.07 -14.43 -2.25
N GLU A 3 14.62 -13.99 -1.07
CA GLU A 3 13.34 -13.30 -0.94
C GLU A 3 13.46 -11.93 -1.61
N ARG A 4 12.61 -11.68 -2.60
CA ARG A 4 12.62 -10.43 -3.35
C ARG A 4 12.20 -9.31 -2.40
N VAL A 5 12.98 -8.23 -2.37
CA VAL A 5 12.65 -6.98 -1.69
C VAL A 5 11.34 -6.45 -2.28
N VAL A 6 10.26 -6.46 -1.48
CA VAL A 6 8.97 -5.86 -1.87
C VAL A 6 9.02 -4.38 -1.52
N VAL A 7 9.14 -3.51 -2.52
CA VAL A 7 9.03 -2.05 -2.32
C VAL A 7 7.57 -1.62 -2.34
N PHE A 8 6.78 -2.20 -3.25
CA PHE A 8 5.35 -1.95 -3.38
C PHE A 8 4.67 -3.16 -4.02
N ALA A 9 3.50 -3.55 -3.52
CA ALA A 9 2.63 -4.54 -4.11
C ALA A 9 1.18 -4.09 -3.93
N GLY A 10 0.41 -4.15 -5.03
CA GLY A 10 -0.99 -3.76 -5.04
C GLY A 10 -1.88 -4.93 -5.42
N GLN A 11 -2.92 -5.18 -4.64
CA GLN A 11 -4.00 -6.11 -4.94
C GLN A 11 -5.35 -5.38 -4.88
N ALA A 12 -6.42 -6.02 -5.34
CA ALA A 12 -7.75 -5.40 -5.38
C ALA A 12 -8.33 -5.11 -3.99
N ASP A 13 -7.88 -5.84 -2.96
CA ASP A 13 -8.35 -5.79 -1.57
C ASP A 13 -7.38 -5.11 -0.59
N GLY A 14 -6.17 -4.78 -1.04
CA GLY A 14 -5.19 -4.11 -0.22
C GLY A 14 -3.90 -3.72 -0.93
N VAL A 15 -3.10 -2.94 -0.21
CA VAL A 15 -1.79 -2.48 -0.66
C VAL A 15 -0.73 -2.77 0.39
N GLU A 16 0.45 -3.19 -0.04
CA GLU A 16 1.64 -3.35 0.78
C GLU A 16 2.78 -2.50 0.22
N PHE A 17 3.48 -1.76 1.08
CA PHE A 17 4.61 -0.93 0.64
C PHE A 17 5.61 -0.70 1.76
N VAL A 18 6.83 -0.32 1.37
CA VAL A 18 7.88 0.11 2.30
C VAL A 18 7.99 1.63 2.30
N ALA A 19 7.96 2.24 3.48
CA ALA A 19 8.08 3.69 3.64
C ALA A 19 8.81 4.06 4.95
N PRO A 20 9.46 5.23 5.02
CA PRO A 20 9.94 5.77 6.28
C PRO A 20 8.75 6.13 7.17
N MET A 21 8.79 5.75 8.45
CA MET A 21 7.77 6.19 9.39
C MET A 21 7.98 7.67 9.73
N LEU A 22 6.91 8.46 9.75
CA LEU A 22 7.00 9.87 10.13
C LEU A 22 7.62 9.97 11.53
N ALA A 23 8.75 10.66 11.63
CA ALA A 23 9.62 10.73 12.82
C ALA A 23 8.90 11.17 14.12
N GLN A 24 7.70 11.72 14.01
CA GLN A 24 6.82 12.11 15.14
C GLN A 24 6.37 10.91 16.01
N LEU A 25 6.54 9.67 15.54
CA LEU A 25 6.23 8.44 16.27
C LEU A 25 7.47 7.80 16.96
N GLY A 26 8.62 8.49 16.98
CA GLY A 26 9.75 8.17 17.84
C GLY A 26 10.71 7.07 17.38
N MET A 27 10.50 6.49 16.19
CA MET A 27 11.37 5.45 15.63
C MET A 27 11.71 5.78 14.18
N GLY A 28 12.97 6.06 13.89
CA GLY A 28 13.47 6.15 12.52
C GLY A 28 13.48 4.78 11.82
N GLY A 29 13.83 4.77 10.53
CA GLY A 29 13.94 3.56 9.71
C GLY A 29 12.75 3.29 8.80
N LEU A 30 12.86 2.21 8.02
CA LEU A 30 11.85 1.78 7.07
C LEU A 30 10.87 0.81 7.73
N TYR A 31 9.61 0.90 7.30
CA TYR A 31 8.54 0.05 7.77
C TYR A 31 7.84 -0.58 6.57
N ARG A 32 7.49 -1.85 6.71
CA ARG A 32 6.55 -2.52 5.82
C ARG A 32 5.15 -2.19 6.34
N VAL A 33 4.36 -1.55 5.50
CA VAL A 33 2.99 -1.11 5.80
C VAL A 33 2.03 -1.89 4.92
N ARG A 34 0.94 -2.37 5.51
CA ARG A 34 -0.17 -3.01 4.82
C ARG A 34 -1.45 -2.28 5.16
N ILE A 35 -2.25 -1.95 4.15
CA ILE A 35 -3.62 -1.44 4.33
C ILE A 35 -4.56 -2.44 3.68
N ILE A 36 -5.43 -3.04 4.47
CA ILE A 36 -6.30 -4.15 4.06
C ILE A 36 -7.72 -3.95 4.57
N ALA A 37 -8.69 -4.42 3.80
CA ALA A 37 -10.08 -4.51 4.21
C ALA A 37 -10.39 -5.90 4.75
N THR A 38 -10.86 -6.00 6.00
CA THR A 38 -11.18 -7.29 6.63
C THR A 38 -12.26 -7.11 7.69
N ASP A 39 -13.20 -8.05 7.79
CA ASP A 39 -14.27 -8.06 8.81
C ASP A 39 -15.05 -6.73 8.93
N GLY A 40 -15.33 -6.09 7.80
CA GLY A 40 -16.05 -4.81 7.77
C GLY A 40 -15.21 -3.60 8.19
N GLN A 41 -13.89 -3.74 8.27
CA GLN A 41 -12.97 -2.70 8.71
C GLN A 41 -11.87 -2.46 7.68
N LEU A 42 -11.44 -1.20 7.57
CA LEU A 42 -10.17 -0.86 6.94
C LEU A 42 -9.11 -0.80 8.03
N ARG A 43 -8.07 -1.61 7.93
CA ARG A 43 -7.00 -1.70 8.92
C ARG A 43 -5.67 -1.36 8.30
N ILE A 44 -4.79 -0.78 9.12
CA ILE A 44 -3.37 -0.62 8.79
C ILE A 44 -2.54 -1.48 9.72
N ARG A 45 -1.62 -2.25 9.14
CA ARG A 45 -0.59 -3.02 9.85
C ARG A 45 0.77 -2.49 9.47
N TRP A 46 1.68 -2.44 10.43
CA TRP A 46 3.05 -2.04 10.16
C TRP A 46 4.03 -2.73 11.08
N ARG A 47 5.23 -2.96 10.55
CA ARG A 47 6.37 -3.50 11.29
C ARG A 47 7.69 -2.95 10.74
N PRO A 48 8.78 -2.98 11.52
CA PRO A 48 10.11 -2.68 11.00
C PRO A 48 10.43 -3.49 9.75
N TYR A 49 11.00 -2.84 8.73
CA TYR A 49 11.44 -3.51 7.51
C TYR A 49 12.95 -3.69 7.52
N LEU A 50 13.41 -4.95 7.53
CA LEU A 50 14.80 -5.33 7.31
C LEU A 50 14.85 -6.29 6.10
N PRO A 51 15.62 -6.00 5.03
CA PRO A 51 15.69 -6.88 3.86
C PRO A 51 16.12 -8.32 4.16
N ALA A 52 16.93 -8.52 5.20
CA ALA A 52 17.41 -9.82 5.63
C ALA A 52 16.48 -10.53 6.63
N ASP A 53 15.46 -9.83 7.14
CA ASP A 53 14.51 -10.35 8.13
C ASP A 53 13.10 -9.77 7.86
N PRO A 54 12.27 -10.48 7.08
CA PRO A 54 10.90 -10.06 6.79
C PRO A 54 10.01 -9.94 8.03
N GLU A 55 10.38 -10.63 9.11
CA GLU A 55 9.65 -10.70 10.37
C GLU A 55 10.31 -9.84 11.46
N ALA A 56 11.09 -8.85 11.05
CA ALA A 56 11.78 -7.94 11.95
C ALA A 56 10.79 -7.21 12.88
N GLY A 57 11.01 -7.38 14.19
CA GLY A 57 10.24 -6.73 15.25
C GLY A 57 8.76 -7.12 15.30
N PRO A 58 8.01 -6.60 16.28
CA PRO A 58 6.58 -6.87 16.39
C PRO A 58 5.78 -6.17 15.30
N GLU A 59 4.79 -6.85 14.74
CA GLU A 59 3.74 -6.23 13.92
C GLU A 59 2.74 -5.49 14.82
N ARG A 60 2.39 -4.28 14.43
CA ARG A 60 1.36 -3.45 15.07
C ARG A 60 0.20 -3.27 14.09
N GLU A 61 -1.00 -3.14 14.62
CA GLU A 61 -2.22 -2.89 13.83
C GLU A 61 -3.07 -1.80 14.49
N THR A 62 -3.77 -1.01 13.66
CA THR A 62 -4.91 -0.19 14.11
C THR A 62 -6.02 -0.21 13.07
N VAL A 63 -7.26 -0.09 13.54
CA VAL A 63 -8.42 0.17 12.69
C VAL A 63 -8.38 1.63 12.24
N LEU A 64 -8.51 1.86 10.93
CA LEU A 64 -8.62 3.19 10.32
C LEU A 64 -10.09 3.60 10.15
N LEU A 65 -10.92 2.66 9.69
CA LEU A 65 -12.36 2.86 9.47
C LEU A 65 -13.12 1.58 9.84
N ASP A 66 -14.33 1.76 10.36
CA ASP A 66 -15.26 0.68 10.70
C ASP A 66 -16.57 0.82 9.91
N GLY A 67 -17.31 -0.27 9.71
CA GLY A 67 -18.52 -0.29 8.90
C GLY A 67 -18.26 -0.20 7.39
N VAL A 68 -17.07 -0.61 6.95
CA VAL A 68 -16.66 -0.68 5.55
C VAL A 68 -17.34 -1.89 4.88
N SER A 69 -18.27 -1.64 3.97
CA SER A 69 -19.03 -2.72 3.31
C SER A 69 -18.50 -3.10 1.92
N LYS A 70 -17.66 -2.25 1.32
CA LYS A 70 -17.00 -2.52 0.05
C LYS A 70 -15.71 -1.71 -0.07
N VAL A 71 -14.67 -2.29 -0.66
CA VAL A 71 -13.40 -1.62 -0.98
C VAL A 71 -13.00 -1.99 -2.40
N GLU A 72 -12.47 -1.00 -3.13
CA GLU A 72 -11.84 -1.19 -4.43
C GLU A 72 -10.54 -0.38 -4.47
N TRP A 73 -9.43 -1.08 -4.66
CA TRP A 73 -8.13 -0.48 -4.93
C TRP A 73 -7.83 -0.44 -6.41
N ALA A 74 -7.17 0.62 -6.85
CA ALA A 74 -6.62 0.72 -8.19
C ALA A 74 -5.27 1.45 -8.20
N TYR A 75 -4.43 1.07 -9.15
CA TYR A 75 -3.05 1.53 -9.27
C TYR A 75 -2.85 2.07 -10.69
N PHE A 76 -2.42 3.33 -10.80
CA PHE A 76 -2.17 3.98 -12.08
C PHE A 76 -0.69 4.01 -12.38
N GLY A 77 -0.29 3.51 -13.54
CA GLY A 77 1.07 3.62 -14.02
C GLY A 77 1.36 2.66 -15.17
N SER A 78 2.66 2.46 -15.41
CA SER A 78 3.18 1.41 -16.27
C SER A 78 4.04 0.48 -15.41
N GLU A 79 3.80 -0.83 -15.49
CA GLU A 79 4.68 -1.83 -14.89
C GLU A 79 5.92 -2.11 -15.76
N ASP A 80 5.91 -1.63 -17.01
CA ASP A 80 7.05 -1.68 -17.92
C ASP A 80 7.95 -0.45 -17.75
N GLN A 81 9.26 -0.65 -17.83
CA GLN A 81 10.27 0.42 -17.75
C GLN A 81 10.49 1.16 -19.08
N GLN A 82 9.72 0.85 -20.12
CA GLN A 82 9.85 1.53 -21.40
C GLN A 82 9.21 2.92 -21.34
N PRO A 83 9.88 3.97 -21.85
CA PRO A 83 9.40 5.36 -21.75
C PRO A 83 7.99 5.56 -22.32
N ASP A 84 7.66 4.83 -23.39
CA ASP A 84 6.41 4.97 -24.14
C ASP A 84 5.31 3.99 -23.70
N SER A 85 5.53 3.21 -22.64
CA SER A 85 4.51 2.28 -22.17
C SER A 85 3.26 3.03 -21.68
N PRO A 86 2.07 2.63 -22.15
CA PRO A 86 0.84 3.34 -21.83
C PRO A 86 0.51 3.20 -20.35
N ARG A 87 0.25 4.34 -19.70
CA ARG A 87 -0.15 4.38 -18.29
C ARG A 87 -1.64 4.14 -18.19
N ARG A 88 -2.03 3.19 -17.34
CA ARG A 88 -3.43 2.82 -17.15
C ARG A 88 -3.72 2.48 -15.71
N TRP A 89 -4.99 2.56 -15.33
CA TRP A 89 -5.47 2.02 -14.08
C TRP A 89 -5.53 0.49 -14.17
N SER A 90 -5.07 -0.16 -13.11
CA SER A 90 -5.14 -1.61 -12.93
C SER A 90 -5.61 -1.93 -11.51
N ALA A 91 -6.36 -3.03 -11.34
CA ALA A 91 -6.75 -3.52 -10.00
C ALA A 91 -5.59 -4.20 -9.26
N ASN A 92 -4.49 -4.51 -9.96
CA ASN A 92 -3.32 -5.18 -9.41
C ASN A 92 -2.05 -4.48 -9.86
N TRP A 93 -1.04 -4.52 -8.99
CA TRP A 93 0.31 -4.06 -9.26
C TRP A 93 1.30 -5.12 -8.79
N THR A 94 1.90 -5.84 -9.74
CA THR A 94 2.71 -7.04 -9.52
C THR A 94 4.20 -6.78 -9.63
N ASN A 95 4.61 -5.76 -10.39
CA ASN A 95 6.01 -5.37 -10.50
C ASN A 95 6.47 -4.66 -9.22
N THR A 96 7.03 -5.43 -8.28
CA THR A 96 7.52 -4.94 -6.98
C THR A 96 8.74 -4.01 -7.06
N GLN A 97 9.37 -3.89 -8.24
CA GLN A 97 10.54 -3.02 -8.49
C GLN A 97 10.14 -1.63 -8.98
N GLN A 98 8.86 -1.41 -9.30
CA GLN A 98 8.33 -0.14 -9.76
C GLN A 98 7.14 0.23 -8.88
N ARG A 99 6.98 1.51 -8.56
CA ARG A 99 5.79 1.99 -7.86
C ARG A 99 4.77 2.48 -8.89
N PRO A 100 3.46 2.34 -8.63
CA PRO A 100 2.49 3.11 -9.38
C PRO A 100 2.68 4.59 -9.10
N GLN A 101 2.19 5.44 -10.00
CA GLN A 101 2.23 6.90 -9.84
C GLN A 101 1.07 7.39 -8.98
N LEU A 102 -0.11 6.77 -9.14
CA LEU A 102 -1.28 7.07 -8.31
C LEU A 102 -1.81 5.77 -7.72
N VAL A 103 -2.33 5.88 -6.50
CA VAL A 103 -3.15 4.86 -5.86
C VAL A 103 -4.52 5.46 -5.61
N ARG A 104 -5.57 4.73 -5.97
CA ARG A 104 -6.95 5.09 -5.68
C ARG A 104 -7.55 4.09 -4.72
N LEU A 105 -8.26 4.59 -3.72
CA LEU A 105 -9.10 3.82 -2.81
C LEU A 105 -10.53 4.36 -2.92
N ASN A 106 -11.45 3.51 -3.35
CA ASN A 106 -12.88 3.74 -3.27
C ASN A 106 -13.48 2.78 -2.25
N LEU A 107 -14.39 3.27 -1.41
CA LEU A 107 -15.06 2.42 -0.42
C LEU A 107 -16.51 2.84 -0.15
N ARG A 108 -17.27 1.92 0.44
CA ARG A 108 -18.60 2.21 0.99
C ARG A 108 -18.57 2.06 2.50
N LEU A 109 -19.14 3.04 3.19
CA LEU A 109 -19.23 3.11 4.64
C LEU A 109 -20.71 3.11 5.05
N GLY A 110 -21.15 2.15 5.87
CA GLY A 110 -22.56 2.03 6.25
C GLY A 110 -23.51 1.91 5.05
N GLY A 111 -23.03 1.39 3.91
CA GLY A 111 -23.78 1.27 2.66
C GLY A 111 -23.75 2.51 1.75
N ALA A 112 -23.26 3.66 2.21
CA ALA A 112 -23.12 4.88 1.40
C ALA A 112 -21.73 4.96 0.74
N PRO A 113 -21.60 5.55 -0.46
CA PRO A 113 -20.30 5.88 -1.04
C PRO A 113 -19.53 6.85 -0.13
N TRP A 114 -18.26 6.55 0.12
CA TRP A 114 -17.32 7.46 0.77
C TRP A 114 -16.54 8.26 -0.29
N PRO A 115 -15.98 9.44 0.04
CA PRO A 115 -15.22 10.22 -0.93
C PRO A 115 -14.07 9.44 -1.56
N ASP A 116 -13.85 9.69 -2.85
CA ASP A 116 -12.76 9.10 -3.60
C ASP A 116 -11.42 9.59 -3.05
N LEU A 117 -10.58 8.65 -2.60
CA LEU A 117 -9.20 8.96 -2.24
C LEU A 117 -8.28 8.63 -3.41
N VAL A 118 -7.52 9.62 -3.84
CA VAL A 118 -6.44 9.45 -4.82
C VAL A 118 -5.17 10.04 -4.23
N ALA A 119 -4.12 9.23 -4.11
CA ALA A 119 -2.82 9.64 -3.61
C ALA A 119 -1.78 9.52 -4.72
N ALA A 120 -0.99 10.57 -4.92
CA ALA A 120 0.20 10.49 -5.74
C ALA A 120 1.36 9.91 -4.92
N LEU A 121 2.05 8.92 -5.47
CA LEU A 121 3.26 8.38 -4.86
C LEU A 121 4.45 9.19 -5.38
N THR A 122 5.03 10.00 -4.50
CA THR A 122 6.22 10.77 -4.84
C THR A 122 7.43 9.85 -4.93
N GLU A 123 8.39 10.22 -5.78
CA GLU A 123 9.71 9.62 -5.75
C GLU A 123 10.40 10.03 -4.44
N GLY A 124 10.27 9.21 -3.41
CA GLY A 124 11.17 9.26 -2.27
C GLY A 124 12.50 8.65 -2.67
N ASN A 125 13.60 9.39 -2.53
CA ASN A 125 14.92 8.79 -2.39
C ASN A 125 14.91 8.01 -1.07
N LEU A 126 14.86 6.68 -1.17
CA LEU A 126 15.07 5.78 -0.02
C LEU A 126 16.54 5.81 0.38
#